data_AF-S6BNU3-F1
#
_entry.id   AF-S6BNU3-F1
#
_cell.length_a   1.000
_cell.length_b   1.000
_cell.length_c   1.000
_cell.angle_alpha   90.00
_cell.angle_beta   90.00
_cell.angle_gamma   90.00
#
_symmetry.space_group_name_H-M   'P 1'
#
loop_
_entity.id
_entity.type
_entity.pdbx_description
1 polymer ?
#
loop_
_entity_poly.entity_id
_entity_poly.type
_entity_poly.pdbx_seq_one_letter_code
_entity_poly.pdbx_strand_id
1 'polypeptide(L)'
;MLIFSEILLFFGFIWDYLHARLGNIYIDMPLNLEPYLNITSSLNITSSVISILVYKMTVSHFSDFEKWLTSAFFIGSLFLSYQGDEYTFLQCGLNDSWFSLAFLIITGLHSLHVCVGVLFICLSVNYHDSDGSNRVEDFNIGTYWHFVELIWVALTMLLFLM
;
A
#
# COMPACT_ATOMS: atom_id res chain seq x y z
N MET A 1 8.50 -16.54 -3.52
CA MET A 1 9.37 -16.55 -2.32
C MET A 1 9.49 -15.16 -1.69
N LEU A 2 9.74 -14.09 -2.46
CA LEU A 2 9.83 -12.73 -1.91
C LEU A 2 8.56 -12.24 -1.19
N ILE A 3 7.37 -12.31 -1.81
CA ILE A 3 6.12 -11.89 -1.14
C ILE A 3 5.89 -12.65 0.18
N PHE A 4 6.26 -13.93 0.21
CA PHE A 4 6.13 -14.73 1.43
C PHE A 4 7.04 -14.25 2.57
N SER A 5 8.28 -13.83 2.28
CA SER A 5 9.13 -13.22 3.30
C SER A 5 8.58 -11.88 3.79
N GLU A 6 8.01 -11.06 2.90
CA GLU A 6 7.39 -9.80 3.31
C GLU A 6 6.13 -10.00 4.17
N ILE A 7 5.31 -11.01 3.85
CA ILE A 7 4.17 -11.40 4.70
C ILE A 7 4.65 -11.77 6.10
N LEU A 8 5.71 -12.56 6.23
CA LEU A 8 6.28 -12.93 7.53
C LEU A 8 6.85 -11.72 8.28
N LEU A 9 7.46 -10.77 7.56
CA LEU A 9 7.98 -9.54 8.12
C LEU A 9 6.84 -8.68 8.71
N PHE A 10 5.77 -8.40 7.95
CA PHE A 10 4.60 -7.68 8.45
C PHE A 10 3.91 -8.43 9.60
N PHE A 11 3.82 -9.76 9.50
CA PHE A 11 3.24 -10.58 10.56
C PHE A 11 3.98 -10.40 11.89
N GLY A 12 5.32 -10.31 11.88
CA GLY A 12 6.12 -10.07 13.08
C GLY A 12 5.75 -8.76 13.78
N PHE A 13 5.66 -7.65 13.03
CA PHE A 13 5.28 -6.36 13.60
C PHE A 13 3.82 -6.29 14.03
N ILE A 14 2.91 -6.87 13.24
CA ILE A 14 1.49 -7.00 13.59
C ILE A 14 1.31 -7.80 14.88
N TRP A 15 2.07 -8.88 15.05
CA TRP A 15 2.04 -9.70 16.25
C TRP A 15 2.53 -8.92 17.49
N ASP A 16 3.63 -8.19 17.37
CA ASP A 16 4.12 -7.32 18.46
C ASP A 16 3.06 -6.28 18.87
N TYR A 17 2.43 -5.65 17.87
CA TYR A 17 1.34 -4.71 18.12
C TYR A 17 0.16 -5.36 18.85
N LEU A 18 -0.31 -6.51 18.36
CA LEU A 18 -1.41 -7.27 18.97
C LEU A 18 -1.07 -7.70 20.40
N HIS A 19 0.14 -8.19 20.65
CA HIS A 19 0.57 -8.63 21.97
C HIS A 19 0.51 -7.48 22.99
N ALA A 20 1.01 -6.32 22.61
CA ALA A 20 0.95 -5.11 23.42
C ALA A 20 -0.49 -4.60 23.67
N ARG A 21 -1.36 -4.64 22.64
CA ARG A 21 -2.79 -4.29 22.78
C ARG A 21 -3.53 -5.23 23.72
N LEU A 22 -3.27 -6.54 23.62
CA LEU A 22 -3.82 -7.54 24.55
C LEU A 22 -3.28 -7.36 25.98
N GLY A 23 -2.10 -6.76 26.13
CA GLY A 23 -1.54 -6.31 27.41
C GLY A 23 -2.18 -5.03 27.97
N ASN A 24 -3.22 -4.49 27.34
CA ASN A 24 -3.93 -3.26 27.70
C ASN A 24 -3.05 -1.99 27.67
N ILE A 25 -2.11 -1.90 26.74
CA ILE A 25 -1.43 -0.63 26.47
C ILE A 25 -2.44 0.35 25.85
N TYR A 26 -2.54 1.54 26.45
CA TYR A 26 -3.47 2.60 26.05
C TYR A 26 -3.09 3.21 24.70
N ILE A 27 -4.12 3.60 23.92
CA ILE A 27 -3.95 4.40 22.72
C ILE A 27 -4.08 5.86 23.13
N ASP A 28 -2.96 6.58 23.07
CA ASP A 28 -2.88 7.97 23.49
C ASP A 28 -2.91 8.95 22.30
N MET A 29 -3.43 8.52 21.15
CA MET A 29 -3.38 9.28 19.89
C MET A 29 -4.77 9.49 19.27
N PRO A 30 -5.15 10.73 18.90
CA PRO A 30 -6.42 11.00 18.23
C PRO A 30 -6.34 10.58 16.76
N LEU A 31 -6.72 9.34 16.46
CA LEU A 31 -6.82 8.86 15.09
C LEU A 31 -8.00 9.55 14.38
N ASN A 32 -7.76 10.09 13.17
CA ASN A 32 -8.78 10.76 12.37
C ASN A 32 -9.33 9.81 11.30
N LEU A 33 -10.66 9.66 11.25
CA LEU A 33 -11.32 8.74 10.34
C LEU A 33 -11.38 9.22 8.89
N GLU A 34 -11.37 10.54 8.64
CA GLU A 34 -11.46 11.07 7.27
C GLU A 34 -10.19 10.82 6.43
N PRO A 35 -8.97 11.14 6.89
CA PRO A 35 -7.74 10.79 6.19
C PRO A 35 -7.67 9.29 5.90
N TYR A 36 -8.04 8.47 6.88
CA TYR A 36 -8.11 7.02 6.77
C TYR A 36 -8.97 6.54 5.58
N LEU A 37 -10.15 7.11 5.38
CA LEU A 37 -11.04 6.73 4.26
C LEU A 37 -10.42 7.12 2.91
N ASN A 38 -9.76 8.27 2.83
CA ASN A 38 -9.10 8.72 1.60
C ASN A 38 -7.88 7.86 1.26
N ILE A 39 -7.06 7.54 2.26
CA ILE A 39 -5.89 6.64 2.13
C ILE A 39 -6.36 5.27 1.62
N THR A 40 -7.33 4.65 2.29
CA THR A 40 -7.86 3.33 1.91
C THR A 40 -8.50 3.34 0.52
N SER A 41 -9.27 4.37 0.20
CA SER A 41 -9.90 4.50 -1.12
C SER A 41 -8.87 4.60 -2.24
N SER A 42 -7.76 5.33 -2.05
CA SER A 42 -6.71 5.47 -3.06
C SER A 42 -6.03 4.12 -3.42
N LEU A 43 -5.77 3.27 -2.42
CA LEU A 43 -5.22 1.93 -2.65
C LEU A 43 -6.19 1.01 -3.39
N ASN A 44 -7.46 0.97 -2.95
CA ASN A 44 -8.49 0.11 -3.52
C ASN A 44 -8.78 0.48 -4.99
N ILE A 45 -8.80 1.79 -5.29
CA ILE A 45 -8.98 2.28 -6.67
C ILE A 45 -7.79 1.86 -7.52
N THR A 46 -6.55 2.04 -7.05
CA THR A 46 -5.35 1.63 -7.79
C THR A 46 -5.34 0.13 -8.05
N SER A 47 -5.74 -0.67 -7.05
CA SER A 47 -5.88 -2.13 -7.17
C SER A 47 -6.91 -2.55 -8.23
N SER A 48 -8.07 -1.88 -8.23
CA SER A 48 -9.11 -2.10 -9.23
C SER A 48 -8.62 -1.76 -10.65
N VAL A 49 -7.90 -0.65 -10.80
CA VAL A 49 -7.28 -0.24 -12.08
C VAL A 49 -6.30 -1.30 -12.57
N ILE A 50 -5.41 -1.78 -11.70
CA ILE A 50 -4.42 -2.81 -12.02
C ILE A 50 -5.08 -4.14 -12.40
N SER A 51 -6.13 -4.55 -11.69
CA SER A 51 -6.90 -5.76 -12.02
C SER A 51 -7.50 -5.69 -13.42
N ILE A 52 -8.09 -4.55 -13.78
CA ILE A 52 -8.66 -4.30 -15.12
C ILE A 52 -7.56 -4.34 -16.18
N LEU A 53 -6.39 -3.75 -15.90
CA LEU A 53 -5.23 -3.77 -16.80
C LEU A 53 -4.75 -5.19 -17.09
N VAL A 54 -4.50 -5.97 -16.04
CA VAL A 54 -4.06 -7.38 -16.16
C VAL A 54 -5.09 -8.19 -16.94
N TYR A 55 -6.38 -8.04 -16.62
CA TYR A 55 -7.44 -8.72 -17.37
C TYR A 55 -7.42 -8.36 -18.86
N LYS A 56 -7.34 -7.06 -19.21
CA LYS A 56 -7.35 -6.62 -20.61
C LYS A 56 -6.13 -7.11 -21.39
N MET A 57 -4.95 -7.18 -20.77
CA MET A 57 -3.75 -7.76 -21.40
C MET A 57 -3.91 -9.24 -21.75
N THR A 58 -4.64 -10.00 -20.92
CA THR A 58 -4.84 -11.43 -21.15
C THR A 58 -5.82 -11.71 -22.29
N VAL A 59 -6.85 -10.87 -22.45
CA VAL A 59 -7.97 -11.11 -23.38
C VAL A 59 -7.79 -10.42 -24.73
N SER A 60 -7.11 -9.27 -24.81
CA SER A 60 -6.99 -8.52 -26.07
C SER A 60 -5.69 -7.70 -26.19
N HIS A 61 -5.41 -7.19 -27.39
CA HIS A 61 -4.44 -6.11 -27.57
C HIS A 61 -5.04 -4.81 -27.05
N PHE A 62 -4.43 -4.25 -26.01
CA PHE A 62 -4.96 -3.09 -25.29
C PHE A 62 -4.21 -1.81 -25.68
N SER A 63 -4.80 -0.98 -26.54
CA SER A 63 -4.19 0.25 -27.05
C SER A 63 -4.12 1.39 -26.04
N ASP A 64 -4.96 1.37 -25.00
CA ASP A 64 -4.97 2.41 -23.95
C ASP A 64 -4.14 2.02 -22.72
N PHE A 65 -3.27 1.01 -22.83
CA PHE A 65 -2.51 0.48 -21.70
C PHE A 65 -1.75 1.56 -20.91
N GLU A 66 -0.97 2.37 -21.60
CA GLU A 66 -0.17 3.44 -21.00
C GLU A 66 -1.01 4.46 -20.22
N LYS A 67 -2.21 4.81 -20.73
CA LYS A 67 -3.09 5.77 -20.06
C LYS A 67 -3.61 5.24 -18.73
N TRP A 68 -3.99 3.96 -18.70
CA TRP A 68 -4.48 3.31 -17.48
C TRP A 68 -3.35 3.05 -16.49
N LEU A 69 -2.15 2.73 -16.98
CA LEU A 69 -0.98 2.56 -16.11
C LEU A 69 -0.54 3.90 -15.50
N THR A 70 -0.60 4.98 -16.30
CA THR A 70 -0.34 6.34 -15.84
C THR A 70 -1.37 6.79 -14.80
N SER A 71 -2.65 6.46 -14.97
CA SER A 71 -3.66 6.75 -13.95
C SER A 71 -3.40 5.97 -12.65
N ALA A 72 -3.01 4.69 -12.74
CA ALA A 72 -2.60 3.90 -11.58
C ALA A 72 -1.43 4.54 -10.83
N PHE A 73 -0.43 5.07 -11.54
CA PHE A 73 0.70 5.78 -10.94
C PHE A 73 0.26 6.99 -10.12
N PHE A 74 -0.60 7.84 -10.68
CA PHE A 74 -1.08 9.04 -9.98
C PHE A 74 -1.94 8.69 -8.76
N ILE A 75 -2.86 7.74 -8.91
CA ILE A 75 -3.75 7.33 -7.82
C ILE A 75 -2.95 6.62 -6.70
N GLY A 76 -1.98 5.78 -7.07
CA GLY A 76 -1.07 5.14 -6.12
C GLY A 76 -0.19 6.16 -5.38
N SER A 77 0.24 7.23 -6.07
CA SER A 77 1.00 8.32 -5.44
C SER A 77 0.15 9.15 -4.47
N LEU A 78 -1.17 9.25 -4.69
CA LEU A 78 -2.06 9.94 -3.75
C LEU A 78 -2.08 9.26 -2.38
N PHE A 79 -1.95 7.93 -2.30
CA PHE A 79 -1.79 7.23 -1.03
C PHE A 79 -0.63 7.82 -0.21
N LEU A 80 0.54 7.98 -0.82
CA LEU A 80 1.75 8.47 -0.15
C LEU A 80 1.57 9.92 0.33
N SER A 81 0.89 10.75 -0.46
CA SER A 81 0.56 12.12 -0.07
C SER A 81 -0.36 12.13 1.15
N TYR A 82 -1.46 11.39 1.12
CA TYR A 82 -2.41 11.33 2.24
C TYR A 82 -1.77 10.76 3.51
N GLN A 83 -0.91 9.75 3.37
CA GLN A 83 -0.18 9.18 4.49
C GLN A 83 0.83 10.17 5.09
N GLY A 84 1.49 10.98 4.24
CA GLY A 84 2.35 12.08 4.68
C GLY A 84 1.56 13.14 5.45
N ASP A 85 0.41 13.55 4.93
CA ASP A 85 -0.48 14.51 5.59
C ASP A 85 -0.92 13.98 6.97
N GLU A 86 -1.27 12.70 7.07
CA GLU A 86 -1.60 12.05 8.34
C GLU A 86 -0.45 12.13 9.35
N TYR A 87 0.79 11.83 8.94
CA TYR A 87 1.95 11.98 9.83
C TYR A 87 2.16 13.40 10.32
N THR A 88 1.94 14.41 9.46
CA THR A 88 2.04 15.81 9.88
C THR A 88 0.92 16.23 10.82
N PHE A 89 -0.29 15.72 10.61
CA PHE A 89 -1.46 16.04 11.43
C PHE A 89 -1.36 15.42 12.83
N LEU A 90 -0.93 14.16 12.92
CA LEU A 90 -0.82 13.46 14.20
C LEU A 90 0.32 13.98 15.07
N GLN A 91 1.26 14.76 14.49
CA GLN A 91 2.45 15.30 15.17
C GLN A 91 3.21 14.22 15.97
N CYS A 92 3.17 12.98 15.49
CA CYS A 92 3.67 11.82 16.20
C CYS A 92 5.17 11.65 15.96
N GLY A 93 5.95 11.65 17.05
CA GLY A 93 7.36 11.30 17.07
C GLY A 93 7.59 9.84 17.47
N LEU A 94 8.71 9.27 17.01
CA LEU A 94 9.11 7.89 17.35
C LEU A 94 9.28 7.65 18.86
N ASN A 95 9.51 8.70 19.65
CA ASN A 95 9.78 8.60 21.09
C ASN A 95 8.62 9.09 21.98
N ASP A 96 7.48 9.46 21.39
CA ASP A 96 6.40 10.10 22.16
C ASP A 96 5.60 9.09 22.99
N SER A 97 5.30 7.93 22.40
CA SER A 97 4.64 6.83 23.08
C SER A 97 4.92 5.50 22.38
N TRP A 98 4.67 4.39 23.07
CA TRP A 98 4.76 3.07 22.46
C TRP A 98 3.81 2.94 21.25
N PHE A 99 2.59 3.48 21.35
CA PHE A 99 1.63 3.46 20.25
C PHE A 99 2.13 4.27 19.05
N SER A 100 2.68 5.46 19.28
CA SER A 100 3.28 6.30 18.23
C SER A 100 4.40 5.58 17.49
N LEU A 101 5.30 4.93 18.25
CA LEU A 101 6.39 4.13 17.69
C LEU A 101 5.87 2.98 16.82
N ALA A 102 4.93 2.19 17.35
CA ALA A 102 4.35 1.06 16.62
C ALA A 102 3.61 1.52 15.36
N PHE A 103 2.80 2.58 15.47
CA PHE A 103 2.07 3.18 14.35
C PHE A 103 3.03 3.62 13.24
N LEU A 104 4.06 4.41 13.57
CA LEU A 104 5.02 4.93 12.60
C LEU A 104 5.86 3.84 11.95
N ILE A 105 6.31 2.83 12.71
CA ILE A 105 7.09 1.72 12.15
C ILE A 105 6.24 0.92 11.17
N ILE A 106 5.04 0.53 11.57
CA ILE A 106 4.21 -0.40 10.78
C ILE A 106 3.64 0.29 9.54
N THR A 107 3.06 1.49 9.70
CA THR A 107 2.53 2.27 8.57
C THR A 107 3.64 2.82 7.69
N GLY A 108 4.80 3.18 8.26
CA GLY A 108 5.95 3.68 7.50
C GLY A 108 6.59 2.59 6.65
N LEU A 109 6.73 1.38 7.21
CA LEU A 109 7.15 0.20 6.46
C LEU A 109 6.19 -0.10 5.31
N HIS A 110 4.88 -0.03 5.55
CA HIS A 110 3.87 -0.21 4.51
C HIS A 110 3.97 0.87 3.43
N SER A 111 4.14 2.13 3.81
CA SER A 111 4.34 3.25 2.90
C SER A 111 5.57 3.07 2.00
N LEU A 112 6.65 2.51 2.55
CA LEU A 112 7.83 2.15 1.76
C LEU A 112 7.47 1.10 0.69
N HIS A 113 6.68 0.08 1.06
CA HIS A 113 6.23 -0.93 0.10
C HIS A 113 5.32 -0.35 -0.99
N VAL A 114 4.42 0.58 -0.64
CA VAL A 114 3.60 1.33 -1.61
C VAL A 114 4.49 2.13 -2.55
N CYS A 115 5.52 2.82 -2.03
CA CYS A 115 6.48 3.57 -2.84
C CYS A 115 7.21 2.66 -3.84
N VAL A 116 7.66 1.47 -3.41
CA VAL A 116 8.24 0.45 -4.31
C VAL A 116 7.24 0.01 -5.38
N GLY A 117 5.96 -0.18 -5.01
CA GLY A 117 4.90 -0.51 -5.96
C GLY A 117 4.68 0.59 -7.00
N VAL A 118 4.63 1.85 -6.57
CA VAL A 118 4.48 3.02 -7.45
C VAL A 118 5.69 3.13 -8.39
N LEU A 119 6.89 2.84 -7.90
CA LEU A 119 8.10 2.80 -8.70
C LEU A 119 8.05 1.68 -9.76
N PHE A 120 7.55 0.49 -9.41
CA PHE A 120 7.34 -0.58 -10.40
C PHE A 120 6.33 -0.19 -11.49
N ILE A 121 5.23 0.47 -11.11
CA ILE A 121 4.26 1.01 -12.07
C ILE A 121 4.94 2.06 -12.98
N CYS A 122 5.70 2.99 -12.39
CA CYS A 122 6.41 4.04 -13.14
C CYS A 122 7.42 3.47 -14.13
N LEU A 123 8.24 2.49 -13.72
CA LEU A 123 9.17 1.82 -14.62
C LEU A 123 8.40 1.15 -15.77
N SER A 124 7.27 0.52 -15.48
CA SER A 124 6.46 -0.15 -16.50
C SER A 124 5.85 0.82 -17.52
N VAL A 125 5.57 2.07 -17.14
CA VAL A 125 5.16 3.11 -18.09
C VAL A 125 6.29 3.44 -19.08
N ASN A 126 7.54 3.42 -18.64
CA ASN A 126 8.69 3.83 -19.43
C ASN A 126 9.32 2.69 -20.26
N TYR A 127 9.14 1.43 -19.85
CA TYR A 127 9.76 0.26 -20.51
C TYR A 127 8.83 -0.46 -21.49
N HIS A 128 7.57 -0.06 -21.63
CA HIS A 128 6.61 -0.71 -22.53
C HIS A 128 6.77 -0.28 -24.00
N ASP A 129 8.01 -0.28 -24.52
CA ASP A 129 8.27 -0.05 -25.94
C ASP A 129 8.15 -1.36 -26.73
N SER A 130 7.10 -1.42 -27.55
CA SER A 130 7.01 -2.07 -28.88
C SER A 130 6.74 -3.57 -29.08
N ASP A 131 6.94 -4.51 -28.16
CA ASP A 131 6.80 -5.95 -28.52
C ASP A 131 5.81 -6.81 -27.69
N GLY A 132 5.14 -6.25 -26.68
CA GLY A 132 4.09 -6.95 -25.91
C GLY A 132 4.55 -8.24 -25.21
N SER A 133 5.86 -8.44 -25.07
CA SER A 133 6.52 -9.65 -24.56
C SER A 133 6.69 -9.68 -23.03
N ASN A 134 6.46 -8.57 -22.32
CA ASN A 134 6.68 -8.46 -20.87
C ASN A 134 5.44 -8.76 -19.99
N ARG A 135 4.47 -9.54 -20.50
CA ARG A 135 3.25 -9.92 -19.76
C ARG A 135 3.50 -10.60 -18.40
N VAL A 136 4.67 -11.23 -18.23
CA VAL A 136 5.09 -11.88 -16.97
C VAL A 136 5.51 -10.85 -15.91
N GLU A 137 6.13 -9.74 -16.32
CA GLU A 137 6.50 -8.64 -15.41
C GLU A 137 5.25 -7.88 -14.96
N ASP A 138 4.30 -7.66 -15.86
CA ASP A 138 3.01 -7.02 -15.55
C ASP A 138 2.18 -7.83 -14.53
N PHE A 139 2.20 -9.17 -14.65
CA PHE A 139 1.53 -10.06 -13.68
C PHE A 139 2.17 -10.00 -12.28
N ASN A 140 3.50 -9.85 -12.21
CA ASN A 140 4.20 -9.71 -10.94
C ASN A 140 3.88 -8.37 -10.25
N ILE A 141 3.69 -7.29 -11.01
CA ILE A 141 3.28 -5.98 -10.47
C ILE A 141 1.88 -6.04 -9.88
N GLY A 142 0.93 -6.67 -10.59
CA GLY A 142 -0.42 -6.86 -10.07
C GLY A 142 -0.43 -7.64 -8.77
N THR A 143 0.31 -8.75 -8.73
CA THR A 143 0.41 -9.58 -7.52
C THR A 143 1.04 -8.81 -6.35
N TYR A 144 2.08 -8.02 -6.59
CA TYR A 144 2.70 -7.18 -5.55
C TYR A 144 1.75 -6.09 -5.04
N TRP A 145 1.03 -5.41 -5.94
CA TRP A 145 0.10 -4.35 -5.52
C TRP A 145 -1.05 -4.89 -4.65
N HIS A 146 -1.63 -6.03 -5.03
CA HIS A 146 -2.65 -6.70 -4.22
C HIS A 146 -2.12 -7.18 -2.87
N PHE A 147 -0.85 -7.59 -2.79
CA PHE A 147 -0.21 -7.87 -1.51
C PHE A 147 -0.17 -6.62 -0.62
N VAL A 148 0.26 -5.48 -1.16
CA VAL A 148 0.31 -4.21 -0.42
C VAL A 148 -1.08 -3.78 0.04
N GLU A 149 -2.10 -3.91 -0.81
CA GLU A 149 -3.51 -3.66 -0.45
C GLU A 149 -3.99 -4.56 0.70
N LEU A 150 -3.71 -5.87 0.63
CA LEU A 150 -4.10 -6.83 1.67
C LEU A 150 -3.48 -6.49 3.03
N ILE A 151 -2.19 -6.12 3.06
CA ILE A 151 -1.55 -5.66 4.29
C ILE A 151 -2.23 -4.40 4.80
N TRP A 152 -2.54 -3.43 3.94
CA TRP A 152 -3.22 -2.20 4.36
C TRP A 152 -4.56 -2.46 5.03
N VAL A 153 -5.37 -3.37 4.48
CA VAL A 153 -6.65 -3.79 5.08
C VAL A 153 -6.44 -4.38 6.48
N ALA A 154 -5.40 -5.21 6.67
CA ALA A 154 -5.06 -5.74 7.98
C ALA A 154 -4.63 -4.64 8.96
N LEU A 155 -3.75 -3.73 8.55
CA LEU A 155 -3.29 -2.61 9.37
C LEU A 155 -4.42 -1.68 9.79
N THR A 156 -5.28 -1.37 8.84
CA THR A 156 -6.50 -0.58 9.04
C THR A 156 -7.37 -1.15 10.16
N MET A 157 -7.69 -2.44 10.08
CA MET A 157 -8.52 -3.12 11.08
C MET A 157 -7.87 -3.08 12.48
N LEU A 158 -6.55 -3.24 12.53
CA LEU A 158 -5.81 -3.29 13.78
C LEU A 158 -5.64 -1.91 14.43
N LEU A 159 -5.33 -0.88 13.65
CA LEU A 159 -4.97 0.44 14.17
C LEU A 159 -6.19 1.32 14.43
N PHE A 160 -7.22 1.25 13.59
CA PHE A 160 -8.37 2.18 13.64
C PHE A 160 -9.64 1.56 14.25
N LEU A 161 -9.83 0.24 14.14
CA LEU A 161 -11.05 -0.42 14.64
C LEU A 161 -10.88 -1.14 15.99
N MET A 162 -9.65 -1.51 16.39
CA MET A 162 -9.38 -2.34 17.58
C MET A 162 -8.77 -1.55 18.74
#